data_AF-A0A3B9ZLR9-F1
#
_entry.id   AF-A0A3B9ZLR9-F1
#
_cell.length_a   1.000
_cell.length_b   1.000
_cell.length_c   1.000
_cell.angle_alpha   90.00
_cell.angle_beta   90.00
_cell.angle_gamma   90.00
#
_symmetry.space_group_name_H-M   'P 1'
#
loop_
_entity.id
_entity.type
_entity.pdbx_description
1 polymer ?
#
loop_
_entity_poly.entity_id
_entity_poly.type
_entity_poly.pdbx_seq_one_letter_code
_entity_poly.pdbx_strand_id
1 'polypeptide(L)'
;MEINGFKALYAYSRKEALLDGEQYRADPEVTKELGIQFPVFLTRAVYKRYVQAPIGSEDQFPEGDRLRLLCNQFVLKWMRVDSGVVFIKLTVIVGMEHSLEPNERWHESTREIRIARLDCAMGVMDLDNPAPAITIYIPGEE
;
A
#
# COMPACT_ATOMS: atom_id res chain seq x y z
N MET A 1 1.77 -10.14 26.16
CA MET A 1 2.89 -10.74 25.41
C MET A 1 4.18 -10.41 26.15
N GLU A 2 5.05 -11.40 26.41
CA GLU A 2 6.40 -11.14 26.92
C GLU A 2 7.36 -11.03 25.74
N ILE A 3 8.15 -9.96 25.70
CA ILE A 3 9.16 -9.70 24.68
C ILE A 3 10.48 -9.54 25.43
N ASN A 4 11.41 -10.47 25.27
CA ASN A 4 12.72 -10.46 25.94
C ASN A 4 12.65 -10.31 27.48
N GLY A 5 11.67 -10.95 28.13
CA GLY A 5 11.49 -10.86 29.58
C GLY A 5 10.81 -9.58 30.08
N PHE A 6 10.40 -8.69 29.17
CA PHE A 6 9.54 -7.54 29.47
C PHE A 6 8.09 -7.86 29.12
N LYS A 7 7.19 -7.59 30.05
CA LYS A 7 5.74 -7.66 29.80
C LYS A 7 5.32 -6.44 28.99
N ALA A 8 4.89 -6.65 27.75
CA ALA A 8 4.30 -5.58 26.95
C ALA A 8 3.06 -5.03 27.67
N LEU A 9 3.04 -3.73 27.95
CA LEU A 9 1.91 -3.04 28.59
C LEU A 9 0.77 -2.88 27.59
N TYR A 10 1.11 -2.56 26.35
CA TYR A 10 0.20 -2.42 25.22
C TYR A 10 1.00 -2.60 23.94
N ALA A 11 0.37 -3.20 22.93
CA ALA A 11 0.91 -3.29 21.58
C ALA A 11 -0.25 -3.05 20.62
N TYR A 12 -0.08 -2.05 19.75
CA TYR A 12 -1.10 -1.68 18.77
C TYR A 12 -1.17 -2.77 17.69
N SER A 13 -2.31 -3.44 17.63
CA SER A 13 -2.58 -4.55 16.71
C SER A 13 -3.02 -4.04 15.34
N ARG A 14 -2.83 -4.87 14.31
CA ARG A 14 -3.38 -4.57 12.98
C ARG A 14 -4.91 -4.54 13.01
N LYS A 15 -5.57 -5.37 13.83
CA LYS A 15 -7.01 -5.28 14.07
C LYS A 15 -7.43 -3.87 14.52
N GLU A 16 -6.71 -3.27 15.46
CA GLU A 16 -6.98 -1.89 15.90
C GLU A 16 -6.69 -0.89 14.77
N ALA A 17 -5.57 -1.03 14.06
CA ALA A 17 -5.25 -0.16 12.92
C ALA A 17 -6.30 -0.18 11.80
N LEU A 18 -6.92 -1.33 11.54
CA LEU A 18 -8.02 -1.46 10.58
C LEU A 18 -9.31 -0.79 11.09
N LEU A 19 -9.60 -0.88 12.38
CA LEU A 19 -10.79 -0.25 13.00
C LEU A 19 -10.65 1.27 13.04
N ASP A 20 -9.44 1.77 13.33
CA ASP A 20 -9.13 3.19 13.39
C ASP A 20 -8.94 3.81 11.99
N GLY A 21 -8.90 2.99 10.94
CA GLY A 21 -8.70 3.42 9.56
C GLY A 21 -7.28 3.89 9.25
N GLU A 22 -6.30 3.52 10.08
CA GLU A 22 -4.88 3.78 9.82
C GLU A 22 -4.28 2.78 8.82
N GLN A 23 -4.89 1.59 8.69
CA GLN A 23 -4.60 0.64 7.61
C GLN A 23 -5.86 0.22 6.86
N TYR A 24 -5.67 -0.14 5.60
CA TYR A 24 -6.71 -0.65 4.70
C TYR A 24 -6.28 -2.00 4.17
N ARG A 25 -7.16 -2.99 4.25
CA ARG A 25 -6.95 -4.27 3.59
C ARG A 25 -7.31 -4.14 2.11
N ALA A 26 -6.40 -4.52 1.23
CA ALA A 26 -6.68 -4.60 -0.20
C ALA A 26 -7.80 -5.63 -0.46
N ASP A 27 -8.63 -5.35 -1.45
CA ASP A 27 -9.68 -6.27 -1.88
C ASP A 27 -9.08 -7.64 -2.24
N PRO A 28 -9.48 -8.72 -1.53
CA PRO A 28 -8.98 -10.06 -1.80
C PRO A 28 -9.19 -10.52 -3.24
N GLU A 29 -10.29 -10.12 -3.90
CA GLU A 29 -10.56 -10.52 -5.29
C GLU A 29 -9.54 -9.93 -6.26
N VAL A 30 -9.22 -8.64 -6.09
CA VAL A 30 -8.20 -7.95 -6.89
C VAL A 30 -6.82 -8.58 -6.69
N THR A 31 -6.43 -8.84 -5.43
CA THR A 31 -5.12 -9.45 -5.15
C THR A 31 -5.01 -10.87 -5.68
N LYS A 32 -6.10 -11.64 -5.64
CA LYS A 32 -6.16 -13.03 -6.12
C LYS A 32 -6.05 -13.11 -7.63
N GLU A 33 -6.70 -12.21 -8.36
CA GLU A 33 -6.59 -12.13 -9.82
C GLU A 33 -5.14 -11.92 -10.27
N LEU A 34 -4.37 -11.14 -9.50
CA LEU A 34 -2.96 -10.87 -9.76
C LEU A 34 -2.01 -11.96 -9.24
N GLY A 35 -2.55 -13.05 -8.68
CA GLY A 35 -1.77 -14.18 -8.17
C GLY A 35 -1.04 -13.90 -6.85
N ILE A 36 -1.38 -12.83 -6.14
CA ILE A 36 -0.80 -12.52 -4.83
C ILE A 36 -1.39 -13.47 -3.79
N GLN A 37 -0.54 -14.26 -3.15
CA GLN A 37 -0.97 -15.28 -2.19
C GLN A 37 -1.18 -14.74 -0.78
N PHE A 38 -0.43 -13.71 -0.40
CA PHE A 38 -0.47 -13.13 0.94
C PHE A 38 -1.44 -11.94 1.01
N PRO A 39 -2.16 -11.76 2.12
CA PRO A 39 -2.97 -10.57 2.36
C PRO A 39 -2.13 -9.29 2.21
N VAL A 40 -2.67 -8.32 1.49
CA VAL A 40 -2.03 -7.03 1.27
C VAL A 40 -2.75 -5.95 2.07
N PHE A 41 -1.96 -5.13 2.77
CA PHE A 41 -2.41 -3.98 3.53
C PHE A 41 -1.74 -2.71 2.99
N LEU A 42 -2.47 -1.60 3.06
CA LEU A 42 -2.03 -0.28 2.66
C LEU A 42 -2.10 0.63 3.88
N THR A 43 -1.11 1.51 4.08
CA THR A 43 -1.28 2.61 5.05
C THR A 43 -2.40 3.54 4.58
N ARG A 44 -3.00 4.27 5.51
CA ARG A 44 -4.01 5.29 5.22
C ARG A 44 -3.54 6.29 4.17
N ALA A 45 -2.27 6.72 4.24
CA ALA A 45 -1.70 7.64 3.28
C ALA A 45 -1.67 7.04 1.87
N VAL A 46 -1.21 5.80 1.72
CA VAL A 46 -1.21 5.09 0.43
C VAL A 46 -2.62 4.91 -0.11
N TYR A 47 -3.56 4.43 0.72
CA TYR A 47 -4.94 4.20 0.28
C TYR A 47 -5.60 5.50 -0.18
N LYS A 48 -5.63 6.53 0.68
CA LYS A 48 -6.28 7.81 0.36
C LYS A 48 -5.66 8.51 -0.84
N ARG A 49 -4.34 8.39 -1.01
CA ARG A 49 -3.63 9.12 -2.06
C ARG A 49 -3.68 8.44 -3.43
N TYR A 50 -3.59 7.10 -3.44
CA TYR A 50 -3.36 6.35 -4.67
C TYR A 50 -4.50 5.41 -5.05
N VAL A 51 -5.33 4.98 -4.09
CA VAL A 51 -6.42 4.01 -4.32
C VAL A 51 -7.79 4.69 -4.28
N GLN A 52 -8.03 5.54 -3.29
CA GLN A 52 -9.28 6.29 -3.20
C GLN A 52 -9.44 7.18 -4.43
N ALA A 53 -10.61 7.11 -5.06
CA ALA A 53 -10.91 7.96 -6.19
C ALA A 53 -11.14 9.40 -5.69
N PRO A 54 -10.52 10.42 -6.32
CA PRO A 54 -10.88 11.81 -6.06
C PRO A 54 -12.37 12.05 -6.33
N ILE A 55 -12.99 12.90 -5.52
CA ILE A 55 -14.41 13.22 -5.63
C ILE A 55 -14.71 13.76 -7.04
N GLY A 56 -15.71 13.18 -7.70
CA GLY A 56 -16.11 13.54 -9.07
C GLY A 56 -15.31 12.88 -10.18
N SER A 57 -14.43 11.92 -9.87
CA SER A 57 -13.67 11.12 -10.85
C SER A 57 -13.90 9.60 -10.71
N GLU A 58 -14.88 9.19 -9.92
CA GLU A 58 -15.16 7.80 -9.55
C GLU A 58 -15.44 6.92 -10.78
N ASP A 59 -16.16 7.45 -11.77
CA ASP A 59 -16.54 6.73 -12.98
C ASP A 59 -15.39 6.57 -13.99
N GLN A 60 -14.40 7.47 -13.95
CA GLN A 60 -13.29 7.46 -14.92
C GLN A 60 -12.20 6.47 -14.54
N PHE A 61 -11.90 6.39 -13.25
CA PHE A 61 -10.89 5.49 -12.73
C PHE A 61 -11.23 5.06 -11.29
N PRO A 62 -12.10 4.05 -11.14
CA PRO A 62 -12.66 3.65 -9.86
C PRO A 62 -11.59 3.02 -8.95
N GLU A 63 -11.89 2.93 -7.65
CA GLU A 63 -10.94 2.45 -6.64
C GLU A 63 -10.40 1.04 -6.92
N GLY A 64 -11.25 0.14 -7.43
CA GLY A 64 -10.84 -1.22 -7.78
C GLY A 64 -9.76 -1.25 -8.88
N ASP A 65 -9.87 -0.39 -9.89
CA ASP A 65 -8.89 -0.30 -10.98
C ASP A 65 -7.61 0.40 -10.53
N ARG A 66 -7.72 1.40 -9.65
CA ARG A 66 -6.58 2.03 -8.96
C ARG A 66 -5.80 1.03 -8.13
N LEU A 67 -6.50 0.23 -7.32
CA LEU A 67 -5.92 -0.84 -6.51
C LEU A 67 -5.27 -1.90 -7.39
N ARG A 68 -5.94 -2.32 -8.48
CA ARG A 68 -5.40 -3.29 -9.43
C ARG A 68 -4.12 -2.77 -10.08
N LEU A 69 -4.08 -1.50 -10.48
CA LEU A 69 -2.86 -0.88 -11.03
C LEU A 69 -1.73 -0.90 -9.99
N LEU A 70 -2.01 -0.48 -8.75
CA LEU A 70 -1.06 -0.50 -7.63
C LEU A 70 -0.48 -1.90 -7.40
N CYS A 71 -1.35 -2.90 -7.23
CA CYS A 71 -0.94 -4.28 -6.97
C CYS A 71 -0.24 -4.91 -8.18
N ASN A 72 -0.64 -4.59 -9.41
CA ASN A 72 0.04 -5.09 -10.61
C ASN A 72 1.48 -4.54 -10.70
N GLN A 73 1.68 -3.24 -10.42
CA GLN A 73 3.03 -2.67 -10.35
C GLN A 73 3.88 -3.33 -9.26
N PHE A 74 3.28 -3.62 -8.10
CA PHE A 74 3.95 -4.41 -7.05
C PHE A 74 4.44 -5.76 -7.58
N VAL A 75 3.55 -6.57 -8.17
CA VAL A 75 3.89 -7.91 -8.68
C VAL A 75 5.01 -7.85 -9.73
N LEU A 76 4.91 -6.91 -10.69
CA LEU A 76 5.92 -6.74 -11.75
C LEU A 76 7.31 -6.37 -11.21
N LYS A 77 7.37 -5.62 -10.10
CA LYS A 77 8.63 -5.24 -9.45
C LYS A 77 9.16 -6.35 -8.54
N TRP A 78 8.29 -7.00 -7.78
CA TRP A 78 8.66 -8.10 -6.88
C TRP A 78 9.41 -9.20 -7.61
N MET A 79 8.96 -9.57 -8.81
CA MET A 79 9.62 -10.59 -9.64
C MET A 79 11.08 -10.27 -10.04
N ARG A 80 11.57 -9.06 -9.76
CA ARG A 80 12.89 -8.57 -10.19
C ARG A 80 13.80 -8.21 -9.02
N VAL A 81 13.39 -8.49 -7.79
CA VAL A 81 14.10 -8.06 -6.58
C VAL A 81 14.50 -9.28 -5.75
N ASP A 82 15.71 -9.23 -5.20
CA ASP A 82 16.32 -10.26 -4.33
C ASP A 82 16.49 -9.74 -2.89
N SER A 83 15.54 -8.91 -2.43
CA SER A 83 15.54 -8.29 -1.11
C SER A 83 14.15 -8.37 -0.46
N GLY A 84 14.12 -8.53 0.87
CA GLY A 84 12.87 -8.61 1.64
C GLY A 84 12.07 -7.31 1.75
N VAL A 85 12.67 -6.18 1.35
CA VAL A 85 12.01 -4.89 1.14
C VAL A 85 12.05 -4.59 -0.35
N VAL A 86 10.89 -4.36 -0.95
CA VAL A 86 10.79 -4.02 -2.37
C VAL A 86 10.41 -2.55 -2.51
N PHE A 87 11.27 -1.81 -3.20
CA PHE A 87 11.02 -0.42 -3.58
C PHE A 87 10.21 -0.41 -4.88
N ILE A 88 8.95 0.01 -4.79
CA ILE A 88 8.03 0.03 -5.93
C ILE A 88 7.89 1.47 -6.40
N LYS A 89 8.35 1.74 -7.62
CA LYS A 89 8.00 2.98 -8.32
C LYS A 89 6.67 2.74 -9.03
N LEU A 90 5.63 3.37 -8.53
CA LEU A 90 4.29 3.36 -9.10
C LEU A 90 4.11 4.51 -10.05
N THR A 91 3.36 4.27 -11.11
CA THR A 91 2.86 5.33 -11.99
C THR A 91 1.37 5.48 -11.70
N VAL A 92 0.98 6.66 -11.23
CA VAL A 92 -0.38 6.96 -10.76
C VAL A 92 -0.87 8.23 -11.43
N ILE A 93 -2.11 8.19 -11.91
CA ILE A 93 -2.82 9.37 -12.39
C ILE A 93 -3.42 10.04 -11.16
N VAL A 94 -2.80 11.14 -10.74
CA VAL A 94 -3.26 11.94 -9.60
C VAL A 94 -3.99 13.15 -10.19
N GLY A 95 -5.24 13.35 -9.79
CA GLY A 95 -6.04 14.49 -10.21
C GLY A 95 -5.32 15.81 -9.93
N MET A 96 -5.71 16.87 -10.66
CA MET A 96 -5.05 18.18 -10.60
C MET A 96 -5.07 18.85 -9.21
N GLU A 97 -5.85 18.32 -8.27
CA GLU A 97 -6.15 18.93 -6.97
C GLU A 97 -5.01 18.81 -5.94
N HIS A 98 -4.12 17.84 -6.09
CA HIS A 98 -3.10 17.58 -5.07
C HIS A 98 -1.74 18.18 -5.41
N SER A 99 -1.06 18.82 -4.46
CA SER A 99 0.36 19.18 -4.59
C SER A 99 1.24 17.94 -4.74
N LEU A 100 2.45 18.07 -5.27
CA LEU A 100 3.40 16.95 -5.34
C LEU A 100 3.85 16.54 -3.93
N GLU A 101 3.73 15.26 -3.58
CA GLU A 101 4.33 14.74 -2.34
C GLU A 101 5.85 14.51 -2.49
N PRO A 102 6.63 14.45 -1.39
CA PRO A 102 8.08 14.23 -1.45
C PRO A 102 8.49 12.91 -2.14
N ASN A 103 7.62 11.90 -2.10
CA ASN A 103 7.83 10.61 -2.78
C ASN A 103 7.35 10.60 -4.23
N GLU A 104 6.81 11.71 -4.74
CA GLU A 104 6.26 11.85 -6.09
C GLU A 104 7.17 12.67 -7.01
N ARG A 105 7.10 12.39 -8.30
CA ARG A 105 7.64 13.24 -9.37
C ARG A 105 6.75 13.17 -10.61
N TRP A 106 6.83 14.18 -11.47
CA TRP A 106 6.14 14.15 -12.76
C TRP A 106 6.73 13.10 -13.69
N HIS A 107 5.86 12.47 -14.49
CA HIS A 107 6.31 11.67 -15.63
C HIS A 107 6.77 12.60 -16.76
N GLU A 108 7.88 12.24 -17.42
CA GLU A 108 8.53 13.10 -18.43
C GLU A 108 7.66 13.33 -19.67
N SER A 109 6.82 12.36 -20.03
CA SER A 109 5.98 12.43 -21.24
C SER A 109 4.64 13.14 -21.06
N THR A 110 4.11 13.27 -19.84
CA THR A 110 2.73 13.74 -19.62
C THR A 110 2.58 14.37 -18.24
N ARG A 111 2.10 15.62 -18.18
CA ARG A 111 1.88 16.40 -16.94
C ARG A 111 0.68 15.94 -16.09
N GLU A 112 0.03 14.85 -16.47
CA GLU A 112 -1.13 14.28 -15.78
C GLU A 112 -0.77 12.95 -15.08
N ILE A 113 0.44 12.45 -15.34
CA ILE A 113 0.93 11.19 -14.81
C ILE A 113 2.01 11.51 -13.78
N ARG A 114 1.87 10.95 -12.58
CA ARG A 114 2.89 11.01 -11.52
C ARG A 114 3.54 9.65 -11.36
N ILE A 115 4.81 9.69 -11.01
CA ILE A 115 5.56 8.53 -10.54
C ILE A 115 5.73 8.70 -9.03
N ALA A 116 5.11 7.83 -8.25
CA ALA A 116 5.26 7.75 -6.80
C ALA A 116 6.24 6.63 -6.44
N ARG A 117 7.12 6.86 -5.46
CA ARG A 117 7.89 5.79 -4.82
C ARG A 117 7.15 5.33 -3.57
N LEU A 118 6.85 4.04 -3.50
CA LEU A 118 6.34 3.36 -2.31
C LEU A 118 7.29 2.22 -1.92
N ASP A 119 7.25 1.88 -0.64
CA ASP A 119 7.98 0.75 -0.08
C ASP A 119 6.98 -0.33 0.32
N CYS A 120 7.43 -1.57 0.35
CA CYS A 120 6.66 -2.65 0.94
C CYS A 120 7.52 -3.60 1.76
N ALA A 121 6.92 -4.13 2.81
CA ALA A 121 7.53 -5.12 3.67
C ALA A 121 6.61 -6.34 3.84
N MET A 122 7.23 -7.52 3.93
CA MET A 122 6.57 -8.73 4.39
C MET A 122 6.75 -8.86 5.89
N GLY A 123 5.66 -9.07 6.62
CA GLY A 123 5.65 -9.19 8.07
C GLY A 123 4.55 -10.12 8.55
N VAL A 124 4.26 -10.05 9.86
CA VAL A 124 3.16 -10.81 10.47
C VAL A 124 1.81 -10.18 10.15
N MET A 125 0.75 -10.99 10.13
CA MET A 125 -0.64 -10.59 9.89
C MET A 125 -1.15 -9.74 11.04
N ASP A 126 -0.89 -10.15 12.27
CA ASP A 126 -1.23 -9.39 13.47
C ASP A 126 -0.36 -9.84 14.66
N LEU A 127 -0.45 -9.12 15.78
CA LEU A 127 0.25 -9.44 17.03
C LEU A 127 -0.01 -10.87 17.52
N ASP A 128 -1.24 -11.34 17.37
CA ASP A 128 -1.70 -12.68 17.76
C ASP A 128 -1.80 -13.66 16.58
N ASN A 129 -1.45 -13.22 15.37
CA ASN A 129 -1.54 -14.01 14.15
C ASN A 129 -0.22 -13.94 13.35
N PRO A 130 0.65 -14.96 13.45
CA PRO A 130 1.95 -14.94 12.80
C PRO A 130 1.90 -15.26 11.29
N ALA A 131 0.71 -15.46 10.70
CA ALA A 131 0.59 -15.68 9.26
C ALA A 131 1.22 -14.52 8.47
N PRO A 132 1.86 -14.77 7.31
CA PRO A 132 2.52 -13.72 6.55
C PRO A 132 1.51 -12.73 5.92
N ALA A 133 1.89 -11.46 5.88
CA ALA A 133 1.16 -10.39 5.21
C ALA A 133 2.13 -9.38 4.58
N ILE A 134 1.68 -8.71 3.52
CA ILE A 134 2.40 -7.64 2.83
C ILE A 134 1.81 -6.31 3.27
N THR A 135 2.65 -5.33 3.60
CA THR A 135 2.22 -3.94 3.85
C THR A 135 2.91 -3.02 2.86
N ILE A 136 2.14 -2.14 2.20
CA ILE A 136 2.62 -1.10 1.29
C ILE A 136 2.43 0.27 1.96
N TYR A 137 3.48 1.08 1.95
CA TYR A 137 3.54 2.35 2.68
C TYR A 137 4.40 3.39 1.93
N ILE A 138 4.26 4.67 2.29
CA ILE A 138 5.17 5.72 1.81
C ILE A 138 6.50 5.58 2.56
N PRO A 139 7.68 5.74 1.91
CA PRO A 139 8.97 5.61 2.60
C PRO A 139 9.06 6.49 3.85
N GLY A 140 9.40 5.90 5.01
CA GLY A 140 9.43 6.59 6.31
C GLY A 140 8.16 6.43 7.16
N GLU A 141 7.15 5.71 6.67
CA GLU A 141 5.92 5.36 7.42
C GLU A 141 5.94 3.95 8.03
N GLU A 142 7.08 3.24 8.00
CA GLU A 142 7.19 1.84 8.48
C GLU A 142 6.68 1.59 9.91
#